data_AF-A0A6S6Z2S8-F1
#
_entry.id   AF-A0A6S6Z2S8-F1
#
_cell.length_a   1.000
_cell.length_b   1.000
_cell.length_c   1.000
_cell.angle_alpha   90.00
_cell.angle_beta   90.00
_cell.angle_gamma   90.00
#
_symmetry.space_group_name_H-M   'P 1'
#
loop_
_entity.id
_entity.type
_entity.pdbx_description
1 polymer ?
#
loop_
_entity_poly.entity_id
_entity_poly.type
_entity_poly.pdbx_seq_one_letter_code
_entity_poly.pdbx_strand_id
1 'polypeptide(L)'
;MQILKQACAIVLHRRQAVLLAAALTLSGGAAVAQQATPGQMPGQMPNMAALSGQMHAAAEYCNAYTAAQLEQMKQQQRAATSAQGMAAADFDSTFSQSYTAAKGQLASLSAADKEKTCAQLKAMSAARPQ
;
A
#
# COMPACT_ATOMS: atom_id res chain seq x y z
N MET A 1 0.86 -7.10 -58.84
CA MET A 1 0.12 -6.35 -57.81
C MET A 1 1.08 -5.87 -56.72
N GLN A 2 1.12 -4.55 -56.51
CA GLN A 2 1.55 -3.83 -55.30
C GLN A 2 3.04 -3.71 -54.91
N ILE A 3 3.94 -3.56 -55.89
CA ILE A 3 5.25 -2.88 -55.70
C ILE A 3 5.06 -1.36 -55.84
N LEU A 4 4.08 -0.78 -55.13
CA LEU A 4 3.61 0.60 -55.36
C LEU A 4 3.31 1.36 -54.06
N LYS A 5 4.22 1.36 -53.09
CA LYS A 5 4.04 2.20 -51.89
C LYS A 5 5.30 2.61 -51.14
N GLN A 6 6.45 2.66 -51.81
CA GLN A 6 7.63 3.34 -51.27
C GLN A 6 8.11 4.42 -52.24
N ALA A 7 8.26 5.63 -51.70
CA ALA A 7 9.08 6.72 -52.21
C ALA A 7 8.69 7.34 -53.58
N CYS A 8 7.77 8.31 -53.58
CA CYS A 8 7.93 9.50 -54.42
C CYS A 8 7.05 10.64 -53.88
N ALA A 9 7.54 11.87 -54.00
CA ALA A 9 6.82 13.12 -53.72
C ALA A 9 6.62 13.50 -52.25
N ILE A 10 7.72 13.42 -51.48
CA ILE A 10 8.12 14.58 -50.69
C ILE A 10 8.08 15.81 -51.63
N VAL A 11 7.58 16.96 -51.16
CA VAL A 11 7.81 18.26 -51.80
C VAL A 11 7.10 18.50 -53.15
N LEU A 12 5.76 18.56 -53.21
CA LEU A 12 5.14 19.44 -54.21
C LEU A 12 3.74 19.85 -53.77
N HIS A 13 3.47 21.15 -53.78
CA HIS A 13 2.21 21.84 -53.40
C HIS A 13 2.13 22.22 -51.90
N ARG A 14 3.09 22.98 -51.33
CA ARG A 14 3.12 24.46 -51.46
C ARG A 14 2.06 25.01 -52.44
N ARG A 15 0.81 25.20 -51.99
CA ARG A 15 -0.14 26.28 -52.37
C ARG A 15 -1.57 25.85 -52.03
N GLN A 16 -2.09 26.39 -50.92
CA GLN A 16 -3.48 26.51 -50.44
C GLN A 16 -3.35 26.48 -48.90
N ALA A 17 -2.81 27.50 -48.25
CA ALA A 17 -3.46 28.76 -47.94
C ALA A 17 -4.89 28.56 -47.39
N VAL A 18 -5.07 29.07 -46.16
CA VAL A 18 -6.33 29.58 -45.58
C VAL A 18 -7.08 28.64 -44.63
N LEU A 19 -6.83 28.92 -43.33
CA LEU A 19 -7.76 29.05 -42.20
C LEU A 19 -8.26 27.81 -41.42
N LEU A 20 -7.92 27.88 -40.12
CA LEU A 20 -8.77 27.66 -38.95
C LEU A 20 -9.55 26.35 -38.86
N ALA A 21 -9.09 25.46 -37.97
CA ALA A 21 -9.88 25.02 -36.82
C ALA A 21 -9.00 24.21 -35.88
N ALA A 22 -9.20 24.42 -34.57
CA ALA A 22 -8.45 23.83 -33.48
C ALA A 22 -8.29 22.30 -33.62
N ALA A 23 -7.03 21.86 -33.69
CA ALA A 23 -6.69 20.47 -33.51
C ALA A 23 -6.86 20.12 -32.01
N LEU A 24 -7.95 19.46 -31.66
CA LEU A 24 -7.96 18.57 -30.50
C LEU A 24 -7.04 17.38 -30.83
N THR A 25 -5.74 17.56 -30.59
CA THR A 25 -4.78 16.46 -30.55
C THR A 25 -4.98 15.70 -29.23
N LEU A 26 -6.01 14.85 -29.17
CA LEU A 26 -6.14 13.82 -28.15
C LEU A 26 -5.51 12.51 -28.66
N SER A 27 -4.21 12.57 -28.95
CA SER A 27 -3.39 11.40 -29.27
C SER A 27 -1.98 11.59 -28.72
N GLY A 28 -1.90 12.10 -27.50
CA GLY A 28 -0.76 11.88 -26.61
C GLY A 28 -1.03 10.63 -25.80
N GLY A 29 -0.82 9.46 -26.39
CA GLY A 29 -0.61 8.24 -25.63
C GLY A 29 0.68 8.42 -24.84
N ALA A 30 0.61 9.15 -23.73
CA ALA A 30 1.60 9.10 -22.69
C ALA A 30 1.64 7.64 -22.27
N ALA A 31 2.63 6.92 -22.78
CA ALA A 31 3.22 5.82 -22.03
C ALA A 31 3.55 6.44 -20.67
N VAL A 32 2.61 6.29 -19.73
CA VAL A 32 2.93 6.36 -18.32
C VAL A 32 3.98 5.28 -18.15
N ALA A 33 5.24 5.67 -18.27
CA ALA A 33 6.32 4.95 -17.65
C ALA A 33 5.82 4.76 -16.22
N GLN A 34 5.38 3.54 -15.92
CA GLN A 34 5.07 3.11 -14.57
C GLN A 34 6.35 3.37 -13.80
N GLN A 35 6.40 4.54 -13.17
CA GLN A 35 7.34 4.86 -12.14
C GLN A 35 7.05 3.82 -11.09
N ALA A 36 7.80 2.72 -11.16
CA ALA A 36 7.87 1.72 -10.13
C ALA A 36 8.30 2.48 -8.88
N THR A 37 7.32 2.85 -8.06
CA THR A 37 7.55 3.16 -6.67
C THR A 37 8.22 1.92 -6.08
N PRO A 38 9.45 2.03 -5.53
CA PRO A 38 10.07 0.90 -4.86
C PRO A 38 9.18 0.58 -3.64
N GLY A 39 8.36 -0.46 -3.74
CA GLY A 39 7.53 -0.92 -2.62
C GLY A 39 6.19 -1.55 -2.98
N GLN A 40 5.63 -1.32 -4.18
CA GLN A 40 4.30 -1.83 -4.52
C GLN A 40 4.38 -2.84 -5.67
N MET A 41 4.66 -4.10 -5.31
CA MET A 41 4.41 -5.23 -6.21
C MET A 41 2.88 -5.46 -6.28
N PRO A 42 2.29 -5.55 -7.48
CA PRO A 42 0.87 -5.88 -7.63
C PRO A 42 0.67 -7.37 -7.25
N GLY A 43 -0.11 -7.62 -6.21
CA GLY A 43 -0.39 -8.98 -5.69
C GLY A 43 -0.09 -9.20 -4.20
N GLN A 44 0.38 -8.19 -3.48
CA GLN A 44 0.61 -8.31 -2.03
C GLN A 44 -0.74 -8.38 -1.29
N MET A 45 -1.16 -9.60 -0.91
CA MET A 45 -2.12 -9.74 0.19
C MET A 45 -1.59 -8.93 1.40
N PRO A 46 -2.47 -8.30 2.19
CA PRO A 46 -2.05 -7.58 3.39
C PRO A 46 -1.14 -8.49 4.23
N ASN A 47 0.10 -8.06 4.48
CA ASN A 47 1.03 -8.86 5.27
C ASN A 47 0.51 -8.93 6.70
N MET A 48 -0.22 -10.00 7.01
CA MET A 48 -0.95 -10.15 8.27
C MET A 48 0.00 -10.00 9.46
N ALA A 49 1.22 -10.51 9.37
CA ALA A 49 2.25 -10.34 10.40
C ALA A 49 2.59 -8.87 10.67
N ALA A 50 2.70 -8.05 9.61
CA ALA A 50 2.98 -6.64 9.73
C ALA A 50 1.80 -5.88 10.37
N LEU A 51 0.57 -6.25 10.01
CA LEU A 51 -0.63 -5.71 10.63
C LEU A 51 -0.70 -6.11 12.12
N SER A 52 -0.41 -7.38 12.45
CA SER A 52 -0.39 -7.87 13.83
C SER A 52 0.57 -7.09 14.70
N GLY A 53 1.78 -6.79 14.20
CA GLY A 53 2.81 -6.06 14.93
C GLY A 53 2.39 -4.60 15.19
N GLN A 54 1.85 -3.93 14.19
CA GLN A 54 1.34 -2.55 14.34
C GLN A 54 0.20 -2.46 15.34
N MET A 55 -0.78 -3.36 15.23
CA MET A 55 -1.91 -3.42 16.16
C MET A 55 -1.47 -3.75 17.58
N HIS A 56 -0.48 -4.62 17.75
CA HIS A 56 0.11 -4.92 19.05
C HIS A 56 0.73 -3.71 19.71
N ALA A 57 1.57 -2.99 18.97
CA ALA A 57 2.24 -1.81 19.47
C ALA A 57 1.21 -0.75 19.91
N ALA A 58 0.16 -0.54 19.10
CA ALA A 58 -0.89 0.41 19.43
C ALA A 58 -1.74 -0.03 20.63
N ALA A 59 -2.08 -1.31 20.71
CA ALA A 59 -2.82 -1.88 21.83
C ALA A 59 -2.06 -1.79 23.15
N GLU A 60 -0.76 -2.12 23.14
CA GLU A 60 0.13 -1.98 24.30
C GLU A 60 0.28 -0.51 24.69
N TYR A 61 0.55 0.36 23.71
CA TYR A 61 0.70 1.80 23.94
C TYR A 61 -0.53 2.42 24.60
N CYS A 62 -1.72 1.96 24.20
CA CYS A 62 -2.99 2.46 24.69
C CYS A 62 -3.55 1.71 25.91
N ASN A 63 -2.81 0.73 26.45
CA ASN A 63 -3.30 -0.20 27.49
C ASN A 63 -4.71 -0.75 27.17
N ALA A 64 -4.98 -1.02 25.90
CA ALA A 64 -6.29 -1.49 25.44
C ALA A 64 -6.45 -3.01 25.67
N TYR A 65 -5.34 -3.73 25.74
CA TYR A 65 -5.29 -5.18 26.00
C TYR A 65 -4.17 -5.50 26.98
N THR A 66 -4.31 -6.60 27.71
CA THR A 66 -3.23 -7.11 28.57
C THR A 66 -2.13 -7.75 27.73
N ALA A 67 -0.89 -7.79 28.25
CA ALA A 67 0.22 -8.47 27.59
C ALA A 67 -0.09 -9.95 27.28
N ALA A 68 -0.86 -10.63 28.14
CA ALA A 68 -1.28 -12.02 27.92
C ALA A 68 -2.27 -12.17 26.76
N GLN A 69 -3.27 -11.29 26.66
CA GLN A 69 -4.22 -11.28 25.54
C GLN A 69 -3.53 -10.97 24.21
N LEU A 70 -2.59 -10.04 24.26
CA LEU A 70 -1.74 -9.67 23.15
C LEU A 70 -0.93 -10.88 22.67
N GLU A 71 -0.17 -11.53 23.54
CA GLU A 71 0.60 -12.71 23.15
C GLU A 71 -0.29 -13.84 22.62
N GLN A 72 -1.46 -14.08 23.23
CA GLN A 72 -2.43 -15.04 22.71
C GLN A 72 -2.87 -14.70 21.28
N MET A 73 -3.20 -13.43 20.99
CA MET A 73 -3.56 -12.98 19.65
C MET A 73 -2.39 -13.13 18.66
N LYS A 74 -1.14 -12.90 19.09
CA LYS A 74 0.03 -13.10 18.25
C LYS A 74 0.17 -14.58 17.88
N GLN A 75 0.05 -15.48 18.84
CA GLN A 75 0.14 -16.93 18.61
C GLN A 75 -0.96 -17.43 17.67
N GLN A 76 -2.19 -16.93 17.84
CA GLN A 76 -3.31 -17.23 16.93
C GLN A 76 -3.02 -16.75 15.50
N GLN A 77 -2.50 -15.53 15.34
CA GLN A 77 -2.16 -14.98 14.03
C GLN A 77 -0.99 -15.73 13.38
N ARG A 78 0.03 -16.08 14.16
CA ARG A 78 1.17 -16.91 13.71
C ARG A 78 0.71 -18.29 13.25
N ALA A 79 -0.19 -18.94 13.98
CA ALA A 79 -0.74 -20.23 13.59
C ALA A 79 -1.57 -20.13 12.30
N ALA A 80 -2.40 -19.09 12.19
CA ALA A 80 -3.24 -18.85 11.01
C ALA A 80 -2.42 -18.55 9.75
N THR A 81 -1.34 -17.77 9.85
CA THR A 81 -0.43 -17.51 8.72
C THR A 81 0.44 -18.71 8.39
N SER A 82 0.84 -19.49 9.39
CA SER A 82 1.58 -20.75 9.18
C SER A 82 0.72 -21.76 8.40
N ALA A 83 -0.58 -21.86 8.70
CA ALA A 83 -1.52 -22.68 7.95
C ALA A 83 -1.69 -22.22 6.48
N GLN A 84 -1.36 -20.96 6.17
CA GLN A 84 -1.36 -20.39 4.83
C GLN A 84 0.01 -20.49 4.12
N GLY A 85 0.98 -21.18 4.72
CA GLY A 85 2.29 -21.43 4.14
C GLY A 85 3.38 -20.41 4.48
N MET A 86 3.13 -19.47 5.38
CA MET A 86 4.17 -18.55 5.89
C MET A 86 5.06 -19.28 6.90
N ALA A 87 6.38 -19.15 6.78
CA ALA A 87 7.27 -19.66 7.82
C ALA A 87 7.10 -18.85 9.11
N ALA A 88 7.09 -19.55 10.24
CA ALA A 88 7.03 -18.93 11.56
C ALA A 88 8.12 -17.86 11.78
N ALA A 89 9.35 -18.13 11.33
CA ALA A 89 10.45 -17.19 11.47
C ALA A 89 10.23 -15.89 10.67
N ASP A 90 9.61 -15.98 9.50
CA ASP A 90 9.26 -14.81 8.68
C ASP A 90 8.13 -14.00 9.31
N PHE A 91 7.14 -14.68 9.90
CA PHE A 91 6.10 -14.04 10.70
C PHE A 91 6.71 -13.27 11.87
N ASP A 92 7.55 -13.94 12.68
CA ASP A 92 8.13 -13.34 13.89
C ASP A 92 9.07 -12.17 13.55
N SER A 93 9.86 -12.28 12.47
CA SER A 93 10.71 -11.20 11.96
C SER A 93 9.88 -9.99 11.50
N THR A 94 8.87 -10.23 10.66
CA THR A 94 7.98 -9.18 10.15
C THR A 94 7.20 -8.50 11.27
N PHE A 95 6.68 -9.30 12.21
CA PHE A 95 5.98 -8.84 13.39
C PHE A 95 6.85 -7.88 14.20
N SER A 96 8.09 -8.31 14.52
CA SER A 96 9.02 -7.53 15.34
C SER A 96 9.40 -6.21 14.68
N GLN A 97 9.68 -6.23 13.37
CA GLN A 97 9.97 -5.01 12.62
C GLN A 97 8.79 -4.04 12.65
N SER A 98 7.59 -4.52 12.35
CA SER A 98 6.38 -3.69 12.26
C SER A 98 5.93 -3.17 13.63
N TYR A 99 6.08 -3.98 14.67
CA TYR A 99 5.85 -3.58 16.06
C TYR A 99 6.81 -2.46 16.49
N THR A 100 8.10 -2.59 16.19
CA THR A 100 9.10 -1.58 16.53
C THR A 100 8.86 -0.27 15.78
N ALA A 101 8.56 -0.36 14.48
CA ALA A 101 8.22 0.81 13.67
C ALA A 101 6.98 1.52 14.20
N ALA A 102 5.91 0.78 14.52
CA ALA A 102 4.68 1.35 15.09
C ALA A 102 4.92 2.00 16.45
N LYS A 103 5.73 1.40 17.33
CA LYS A 103 6.10 2.06 18.61
C LYS A 103 6.82 3.38 18.38
N GLY A 104 7.74 3.44 17.41
CA GLY A 104 8.40 4.69 17.03
C GLY A 104 7.41 5.75 16.55
N GLN A 105 6.48 5.36 15.68
CA GLN A 105 5.44 6.27 15.18
C GLN A 105 4.50 6.75 16.30
N LEU A 106 4.01 5.84 17.15
CA LEU A 106 3.15 6.16 18.29
C LEU A 106 3.86 7.07 19.30
N ALA A 107 5.16 6.85 19.54
CA ALA A 107 5.95 7.71 20.41
C ALA A 107 6.03 9.16 19.86
N SER A 108 6.13 9.30 18.53
CA SER A 108 6.19 10.60 17.84
C SER A 108 4.87 11.37 17.77
N LEU A 109 3.73 10.72 18.06
CA LEU A 109 2.43 11.38 18.04
C LEU A 109 2.32 12.47 19.12
N SER A 110 1.55 13.52 18.82
CA SER A 110 1.15 14.52 19.81
C SER A 110 0.26 13.90 20.89
N ALA A 111 0.14 14.55 22.06
CA ALA A 111 -0.74 14.05 23.13
C ALA A 111 -2.22 13.94 22.68
N ALA A 112 -2.70 14.91 21.88
CA ALA A 112 -4.05 14.91 21.35
C ALA A 112 -4.29 13.75 20.36
N ASP A 113 -3.31 13.48 19.48
CA ASP A 113 -3.41 12.36 18.54
C ASP A 113 -3.35 11.02 19.26
N LYS A 114 -2.50 10.90 20.29
CA LYS A 114 -2.43 9.70 21.14
C LYS A 114 -3.76 9.41 21.80
N GLU A 115 -4.39 10.41 22.39
CA GLU A 115 -5.67 10.25 23.06
C GLU A 115 -6.76 9.80 22.08
N LYS A 116 -6.81 10.40 20.89
CA LYS A 116 -7.74 10.00 19.82
C LYS A 116 -7.50 8.57 19.34
N THR A 117 -6.25 8.20 19.06
CA THR A 117 -5.87 6.84 18.62
C THR A 117 -6.23 5.81 19.68
N CYS A 118 -5.94 6.10 20.96
CA CYS A 118 -6.25 5.19 22.05
C CYS A 118 -7.74 5.08 22.35
N ALA A 119 -8.50 6.17 22.26
CA ALA A 119 -9.95 6.12 22.40
C ALA A 119 -10.60 5.22 21.34
N GLN A 120 -10.14 5.30 20.09
CA GLN A 120 -10.64 4.46 19.01
C GLN A 120 -10.30 2.97 19.22
N LEU A 121 -9.06 2.66 19.58
CA LEU A 121 -8.63 1.28 19.89
C LEU A 121 -9.39 0.69 21.08
N LYS A 122 -9.62 1.48 22.12
CA LYS A 122 -10.35 1.04 23.30
C LYS A 122 -11.82 0.78 22.98
N ALA A 123 -12.45 1.63 22.18
CA ALA A 123 -13.80 1.41 21.69
C ALA A 123 -13.91 0.11 20.86
N MET A 124 -12.93 -0.17 19.99
CA MET A 124 -12.87 -1.43 19.24
C MET A 124 -12.68 -2.65 20.14
N SER A 125 -11.84 -2.54 21.19
CA SER A 125 -11.63 -3.63 22.15
C SER A 125 -12.87 -3.93 22.99
N ALA A 126 -13.63 -2.90 23.37
CA ALA A 126 -14.88 -3.06 24.12
C ALA A 126 -16.02 -3.62 23.25
N ALA A 127 -15.99 -3.37 21.94
CA ALA A 127 -16.99 -3.87 21.00
C ALA A 127 -16.78 -5.34 20.60
N ARG A 128 -15.64 -5.95 20.96
CA ARG A 128 -15.35 -7.36 20.67
C ARG A 128 -15.76 -8.21 21.89
N PRO A 129 -16.87 -8.99 21.82
CA PRO A 129 -17.18 -9.92 22.90
C PRO A 129 -16.05 -10.94 23.01
N GLN A 130 -15.58 -11.16 24.25
CA GLN A 130 -14.58 -12.15 24.63
C GLN A 130 -15.09 -13.56 24.37
#